data_AF-A0A8S3JNC0-F1
#
_entry.id   AF-A0A8S3JNC0-F1
#
_cell.length_a   1.000
_cell.length_b   1.000
_cell.length_c   1.000
_cell.angle_alpha   90.00
_cell.angle_beta   90.00
_cell.angle_gamma   90.00
#
_symmetry.space_group_name_H-M   'P 1'
#
loop_
_entity.id
_entity.type
_entity.pdbx_description
1 polymer ?
#
loop_
_entity_poly.entity_id
_entity_poly.type
_entity_poly.pdbx_seq_one_letter_code
_entity_poly.pdbx_strand_id
1 'polypeptide(L)' 'MRNGADYAVYINTGMEYDGSDSGASPDEAVSWGKIRSAAKPVKVHGDATLIFPLIVAQTFAQYVQRKTSANSAD' A
#
# COMPACT_ATOMS: atom_id res chain seq x y z
N MET A 1 -1.49 21.00 -2.51
CA MET A 1 -1.33 19.53 -2.34
C MET A 1 -1.66 18.82 -3.67
N ARG A 2 -1.37 17.52 -3.82
CA ARG A 2 -1.34 16.79 -5.11
C ARG A 2 -2.70 16.24 -5.62
N ASN A 3 -3.84 16.63 -5.06
CA ASN A 3 -5.17 16.12 -5.41
C ASN A 3 -5.32 14.58 -5.31
N GLY A 4 -4.75 14.00 -4.24
CA GLY A 4 -4.85 12.58 -3.92
C GLY A 4 -3.68 11.74 -4.44
N ALA A 5 -3.35 10.67 -3.71
CA ALA A 5 -2.35 9.69 -4.13
C ALA A 5 -2.88 8.78 -5.25
N ASP A 6 -2.01 8.43 -6.20
CA ASP A 6 -2.34 7.52 -7.31
C ASP A 6 -2.34 6.04 -6.90
N TYR A 7 -1.58 5.68 -5.85
CA TYR A 7 -1.47 4.33 -5.31
C TYR A 7 -1.49 4.35 -3.79
N ALA A 8 -2.16 3.38 -3.17
CA ALA A 8 -2.16 3.21 -1.72
C ALA A 8 -2.32 1.73 -1.33
N VAL A 9 -1.50 1.26 -0.41
CA VAL A 9 -1.61 -0.05 0.23
C VAL A 9 -1.51 0.15 1.73
N TYR A 10 -2.53 -0.27 2.48
CA TYR A 10 -2.57 -0.20 3.94
C TYR A 10 -2.37 -1.59 4.53
N ILE A 11 -1.57 -1.68 5.59
CA ILE A 11 -1.38 -2.90 6.40
C ILE A 11 -1.56 -2.48 7.84
N ASN A 12 -2.69 -2.83 8.44
CA ASN A 12 -2.96 -2.53 9.84
C ASN A 12 -3.99 -3.51 10.41
N THR A 13 -4.17 -3.45 11.72
CA THR A 13 -5.16 -4.25 12.45
C THR A 13 -6.44 -3.47 12.79
N GLY A 14 -6.52 -2.20 12.35
CA GLY A 14 -7.60 -1.29 12.68
C GLY A 14 -8.91 -1.66 11.97
N MET A 15 -10.02 -1.51 12.69
CA MET A 15 -11.36 -1.84 12.23
C MET A 15 -12.22 -0.57 12.14
N GLU A 16 -13.18 -0.55 11.22
CA GLU A 16 -13.94 0.67 10.91
C GLU A 16 -15.00 1.05 11.96
N TYR A 17 -15.40 0.12 12.83
CA TYR A 17 -16.57 0.30 13.71
C TYR A 17 -16.41 1.42 14.75
N ASP A 18 -15.18 1.79 15.09
CA ASP A 18 -14.89 2.82 16.09
C ASP A 18 -14.76 4.23 15.48
N GLY A 19 -14.85 4.34 14.15
CA GLY A 19 -14.74 5.62 13.43
C GLY A 19 -13.36 6.28 13.56
N SER A 20 -12.31 5.53 13.88
CA SER A 20 -10.95 6.06 13.97
C SER A 20 -10.28 6.19 12.60
N ASP A 21 -9.44 7.21 12.42
CA ASP A 21 -8.63 7.37 11.19
C ASP A 21 -7.68 6.17 10.98
N SER A 22 -7.18 5.57 12.07
CA SER A 22 -6.37 4.35 12.02
C SER A 22 -7.14 3.12 11.52
N GLY A 23 -8.44 3.06 11.81
CA GLY A 23 -9.36 1.99 11.42
C GLY A 23 -10.08 2.22 10.10
N ALA A 24 -10.01 3.43 9.54
CA ALA A 24 -10.73 3.85 8.35
C ALA A 24 -10.50 2.96 7.13
N SER A 25 -11.50 2.91 6.25
CA SER A 25 -11.38 2.29 4.94
C SER A 25 -10.61 3.20 3.98
N PRO A 26 -9.94 2.66 2.94
CA PRO A 26 -9.35 3.50 1.91
C PRO A 26 -10.38 4.36 1.16
N ASP A 27 -11.65 3.92 1.09
CA ASP A 27 -12.73 4.67 0.46
C ASP A 27 -13.07 5.95 1.23
N GLU A 28 -12.92 5.94 2.57
CA GLU A 28 -13.01 7.16 3.36
C GLU A 28 -11.92 8.15 2.94
N ALA A 29 -10.67 7.69 2.78
CA ALA A 29 -9.58 8.55 2.30
C ALA A 29 -9.80 9.08 0.87
N VAL A 30 -10.53 8.35 0.02
CA VAL A 30 -10.98 8.84 -1.29
C VAL A 30 -12.00 9.97 -1.13
N SER A 31 -12.95 9.87 -0.19
CA SER A 31 -13.97 10.92 0.04
C SER A 31 -13.36 12.28 0.43
N TRP A 32 -12.22 12.27 1.12
CA TRP A 32 -11.47 13.46 1.51
C TRP A 32 -10.50 13.97 0.43
N GLY A 33 -10.37 13.27 -0.71
CA GLY A 33 -9.37 13.59 -1.74
C GLY A 33 -7.92 13.31 -1.31
N LYS A 34 -7.70 12.51 -0.25
CA LYS A 34 -6.37 12.04 0.18
C LYS A 34 -5.87 10.94 -0.78
N ILE A 35 -6.79 10.14 -1.33
CA ILE A 35 -6.55 9.17 -2.41
C ILE A 35 -7.34 9.62 -3.65
N ARG A 36 -6.77 9.48 -4.85
CA ARG A 36 -7.46 9.82 -6.10
C ARG A 36 -8.58 8.81 -6.36
N SER A 37 -9.74 9.24 -6.85
CA SER A 37 -10.88 8.35 -7.14
C SER A 37 -10.59 7.28 -8.21
N ALA A 38 -9.57 7.47 -9.05
CA ALA A 38 -9.13 6.48 -10.04
C ALA A 38 -8.08 5.49 -9.50
N ALA A 39 -7.59 5.69 -8.27
CA ALA A 39 -6.65 4.78 -7.64
C ALA A 39 -7.34 3.44 -7.33
N LYS A 40 -6.53 2.39 -7.16
CA LYS A 40 -6.99 1.06 -6.74
C LYS A 40 -6.39 0.73 -5.37
N PRO A 41 -6.86 1.38 -4.29
CA PRO A 41 -6.29 1.18 -2.97
C PRO A 41 -6.65 -0.20 -2.41
N VAL A 42 -5.75 -0.77 -1.60
CA VAL A 42 -5.98 -2.06 -0.93
C VAL A 42 -5.64 -1.93 0.55
N LYS A 43 -6.50 -2.47 1.43
CA LYS A 43 -6.23 -2.62 2.86
C LYS A 43 -6.12 -4.10 3.21
N VAL A 44 -5.00 -4.49 3.80
CA VAL A 44 -4.78 -5.83 4.33
C VAL A 44 -4.93 -5.77 5.84
N HIS A 45 -5.96 -6.43 6.36
CA HIS A 45 -6.18 -6.54 7.80
C HIS A 45 -5.24 -7.59 8.39
N GLY A 46 -4.26 -7.15 9.18
CA GLY A 46 -3.33 -8.05 9.86
C GLY A 46 -2.05 -7.35 10.34
N ASP A 47 -1.23 -8.10 11.06
CA ASP A 47 0.03 -7.60 11.61
C ASP A 47 1.09 -7.43 10.51
N ALA A 48 1.71 -6.26 10.49
CA ALA A 48 2.75 -5.93 9.51
C ALA A 48 3.96 -6.86 9.59
N THR A 49 4.30 -7.39 10.77
CA THR A 49 5.45 -8.30 10.94
C THR A 49 5.29 -9.61 10.18
N LEU A 50 4.05 -10.06 9.96
CA LEU A 50 3.73 -11.26 9.17
C LEU A 50 3.64 -10.93 7.67
N ILE A 51 3.00 -9.81 7.34
CA ILE A 51 2.62 -9.49 5.95
C ILE A 51 3.73 -8.77 5.19
N PHE A 52 4.39 -7.79 5.81
CA PHE A 52 5.35 -6.92 5.14
C PHE A 52 6.56 -7.68 4.55
N PRO A 53 7.17 -8.67 5.24
CA PRO A 53 8.27 -9.43 4.66
C PRO A 53 7.88 -10.15 3.35
N LEU A 54 6.64 -10.67 3.26
CA LEU A 54 6.14 -11.35 2.06
C LEU A 54 5.96 -10.37 0.89
N ILE A 55 5.42 -9.18 1.16
CA ILE A 55 5.28 -8.12 0.16
C ILE A 55 6.67 -7.73 -0.36
N VAL A 56 7.64 -7.49 0.53
CA VAL A 56 9.01 -7.16 0.15
C VAL A 56 9.64 -8.26 -0.71
N ALA A 57 9.49 -9.52 -0.32
CA ALA A 57 10.03 -10.66 -1.06
C ALA A 57 9.49 -10.74 -2.50
N GLN A 58 8.21 -10.44 -2.72
CA GLN A 58 7.58 -10.56 -4.05
C GLN A 58 7.63 -9.28 -4.89
N THR A 59 7.88 -8.12 -4.28
CA THR A 59 7.88 -6.83 -4.99
C THR A 59 9.27 -6.20 -5.02
N PHE A 60 9.70 -5.60 -3.92
CA PHE A 60 10.94 -4.83 -3.83
C PHE A 60 12.19 -5.70 -4.06
N ALA A 61 12.28 -6.87 -3.42
CA ALA A 61 13.43 -7.77 -3.58
C ALA A 61 13.56 -8.24 -5.03
N GLN A 62 12.46 -8.69 -5.65
CA GLN A 62 12.46 -9.09 -7.05
C GLN A 62 12.79 -7.93 -8.00
N TYR A 63 12.28 -6.72 -7.72
CA TYR A 63 12.57 -5.54 -8.53
C TYR A 63 14.07 -5.24 -8.54
N VAL A 64 14.72 -5.26 -7.37
CA VAL A 64 16.17 -5.04 -7.25
C VAL A 64 16.95 -6.14 -7.97
N GLN A 65 16.59 -7.42 -7.76
CA GLN A 65 17.26 -8.54 -8.43
C GLN A 65 17.18 -8.42 -9.95
N ARG A 66 15.99 -8.18 -10.51
CA ARG A 66 15.78 -8.00 -11.96
C ARG A 66 16.61 -6.83 -12.51
N LYS A 67 16.65 -5.71 -11.79
CA LYS A 67 17.42 -4.53 -12.20
C LYS A 67 18.92 -4.78 -12.21
N THR A 68 19.44 -5.47 -11.19
CA THR A 68 20.87 -5.81 -11.13
C THR A 68 21.26 -6.76 -12.27
N SER A 69 20.44 -7.78 -12.55
CA SER A 69 20.71 -8.72 -13.65
C SER A 69 20.68 -8.06 -15.02
N ALA A 70 19.80 -7.07 -15.23
CA ALA A 70 19.76 -6.29 -16.47
C ALA A 70 21.03 -5.44 -16.65
N ASN A 71 21.45 -4.72 -15.59
CA ASN A 71 22.63 -3.87 -15.65
C ASN A 71 23.97 -4.62 -15.83
N SER A 72 24.02 -5.91 -15.49
CA SER A 72 25.21 -6.75 -15.70
C SER A 72 25.29 -7.39 -17.09
N ALA A 73 24.22 -7.26 -17.89
CA ALA A 73 24.15 -7.80 -19.25
C ALA A 73 24.48 -6.73 -20.33
N ASP A 74 24.54 -5.45 -19.94
CA ASP A 74 25.03 -4.32 -20.73
C ASP A 74 26.53 -4.08 -20.49
#